data_AF-A0A836CM27-F1
#
_entry.id   AF-A0A836CM27-F1
#
_cell.length_a   1.000
_cell.length_b   1.000
_cell.length_c   1.000
_cell.angle_alpha   90.00
_cell.angle_beta   90.00
_cell.angle_gamma   90.00
#
_symmetry.space_group_name_H-M   'P 1'
#
loop_
_entity.id
_entity.type
_entity.pdbx_description
1 polymer ?
#
loop_
_entity_poly.entity_id
_entity_poly.type
_entity_poly.pdbx_seq_one_letter_code
_entity_poly.pdbx_strand_id
1 'polypeptide(L)'
;MGVPASDARTLDAALRDNLEAILSDRALLAHAVEETIRFEHALEAEVRYGEMGALYPWLQWPRCIHVLSRHPLRFKLWLSVDQELARAVCYAVQSDDAAWAPAGGELSAAAGGAAAAAAAASTAATHAARRFALLFASVTQRYSLLAGPSQQHDQQLDFVNQIQRPLLESFASAIAARARACDLPRLYTLPEGDMIARWRSYCALVASAAFVRTMLSDAEDETLFVELSRAARAAQQRERASRHERFSPTRAASTAMSAASSVTQQVMEYASDPPTIIGPTRAVFAAVGTIRSAANTMRPLLRHAQRSPPPPPLPPAPLPPLADEDAATTAAETEVTAQPEPPPPVATATTDAKRSGFVFESEAERYSAMTSALLADAIQKLAAPVLSALVRDLDQQSRADAAQQEEYAAAAAQPGAAAAAALLRLQLLLSAAAGGALSQALLRQLAGCVAREIDNDVLQELAEGHRYITQAAGRRFAASVDVVRAVQHLLQPMVLCVPLHQRAAGRRFAASVDVARAVLERHCAQATGLGRLTECGALLALPKPQATSLHDALLTVDVRDETTHRQAVNMLESVSVFSLQPAEAVALLSKRQGGRPGAHAASGVTAL
;
A
#
# COMPACT_ATOMS: atom_id res chain seq x y z
N MET A 1 -60.26 18.62 -14.93
CA MET A 1 -60.63 17.73 -16.03
C MET A 1 -60.21 16.32 -15.64
N GLY A 2 -61.15 15.47 -15.24
CA GLY A 2 -60.86 14.11 -14.81
C GLY A 2 -60.80 13.19 -16.02
N VAL A 3 -59.62 12.65 -16.31
CA VAL A 3 -59.50 11.48 -17.19
C VAL A 3 -60.14 10.31 -16.43
N PRO A 4 -61.07 9.54 -17.03
CA PRO A 4 -61.66 8.39 -16.37
C PRO A 4 -60.56 7.38 -16.02
N ALA A 5 -60.43 7.08 -14.73
CA ALA A 5 -59.37 6.22 -14.18
C ALA A 5 -59.44 4.74 -14.61
N SER A 6 -60.40 4.34 -15.46
CA SER A 6 -60.62 2.95 -15.86
C SER A 6 -59.60 2.44 -16.89
N ASP A 7 -58.97 3.33 -17.66
CA ASP A 7 -58.12 2.94 -18.80
C ASP A 7 -56.64 3.28 -18.60
N ALA A 8 -56.30 3.92 -17.47
CA ALA A 8 -54.91 4.17 -17.10
C ALA A 8 -54.27 2.86 -16.62
N ARG A 9 -53.78 2.02 -17.55
CA ARG A 9 -52.84 0.95 -17.19
C ARG A 9 -51.69 1.59 -16.43
N THR A 10 -51.47 1.17 -15.20
CA THR A 10 -50.31 1.61 -14.45
C THR A 10 -49.05 1.17 -15.18
N LEU A 11 -48.00 1.99 -15.16
CA LEU A 11 -46.73 1.65 -15.80
C LEU A 11 -46.19 0.30 -15.28
N ASP A 12 -46.42 0.00 -14.01
CA ASP A 12 -46.14 -1.29 -13.38
C ASP A 12 -46.86 -2.46 -14.07
N ALA A 13 -48.15 -2.33 -14.37
CA ALA A 13 -48.90 -3.35 -15.11
C ALA A 13 -48.35 -3.54 -16.54
N ALA A 14 -48.05 -2.43 -17.24
CA ALA A 14 -47.47 -2.51 -18.58
C ALA A 14 -46.08 -3.17 -18.60
N LEU A 15 -45.23 -2.89 -17.60
CA LEU A 15 -43.93 -3.55 -17.44
C LEU A 15 -44.07 -5.04 -17.15
N ARG A 16 -45.05 -5.44 -16.32
CA ARG A 16 -45.33 -6.85 -16.03
C ARG A 16 -45.85 -7.61 -17.25
N ASP A 17 -46.74 -7.00 -18.04
CA ASP A 17 -47.29 -7.60 -19.26
C ASP A 17 -46.19 -7.91 -20.28
N ASN A 18 -45.13 -7.09 -20.34
CA ASN A 18 -44.02 -7.24 -21.28
C ASN A 18 -42.78 -7.96 -20.68
N LEU A 19 -42.89 -8.42 -19.43
CA LEU A 19 -41.72 -8.86 -18.66
C LEU A 19 -41.00 -10.07 -19.26
N GLU A 20 -41.75 -11.02 -19.83
CA GLU A 20 -41.15 -12.20 -20.47
C GLU A 20 -40.29 -11.83 -21.67
N ALA A 21 -40.78 -10.91 -22.51
CA ALA A 21 -40.01 -10.38 -23.65
C ALA A 21 -38.76 -9.63 -23.18
N ILE A 22 -38.91 -8.76 -22.16
CA ILE A 22 -37.80 -7.99 -21.58
C ILE A 22 -36.72 -8.93 -21.01
N LEU A 23 -37.09 -9.99 -20.30
CA LEU A 23 -36.13 -10.92 -19.68
C LEU A 23 -35.50 -11.89 -20.70
N SER A 24 -36.12 -12.09 -21.86
CA SER A 24 -35.60 -13.00 -22.90
C SER A 24 -34.47 -12.38 -23.73
N ASP A 25 -34.40 -11.05 -23.80
CA ASP A 25 -33.38 -10.30 -24.54
C ASP A 25 -32.55 -9.43 -23.58
N ARG A 26 -31.24 -9.71 -23.51
CA ARG A 26 -30.31 -9.00 -22.62
C ARG A 26 -30.20 -7.50 -22.95
N ALA A 27 -30.22 -7.13 -24.22
CA ALA A 27 -30.13 -5.74 -24.64
C ALA A 27 -31.41 -4.99 -24.26
N LEU A 28 -32.56 -5.63 -24.48
CA LEU A 28 -33.85 -5.08 -24.07
C LEU A 28 -33.94 -4.94 -22.55
N LEU A 29 -33.46 -5.91 -21.78
CA LEU A 29 -33.37 -5.82 -20.32
C LEU A 29 -32.52 -4.63 -19.87
N ALA A 30 -31.31 -4.48 -20.42
CA ALA A 30 -30.41 -3.39 -20.06
C ALA A 30 -31.02 -2.02 -20.37
N HIS A 31 -31.66 -1.88 -21.54
CA HIS A 31 -32.35 -0.67 -21.94
C HIS A 31 -33.58 -0.38 -21.07
N ALA A 32 -34.43 -1.38 -20.82
CA ALA A 32 -35.61 -1.24 -19.97
C ALA A 32 -35.25 -0.82 -18.54
N VAL A 33 -34.18 -1.40 -17.97
CA VAL A 33 -33.64 -0.98 -16.67
C VAL A 33 -33.20 0.48 -16.72
N GLU A 34 -32.43 0.88 -17.74
CA GLU A 34 -31.92 2.25 -17.85
C GLU A 34 -33.04 3.28 -17.97
N GLU A 35 -34.03 3.02 -18.83
CA GLU A 35 -35.20 3.90 -18.97
C GLU A 35 -36.04 3.94 -17.68
N THR A 36 -36.19 2.81 -16.99
CA THR A 36 -36.87 2.76 -15.68
C THR A 36 -36.14 3.63 -14.65
N ILE A 37 -34.81 3.55 -14.60
CA ILE A 37 -33.98 4.35 -13.68
C ILE A 37 -34.08 5.84 -14.01
N ARG A 38 -33.99 6.22 -15.30
CA ARG A 38 -34.14 7.62 -15.74
C ARG A 38 -35.52 8.17 -15.38
N PHE A 39 -36.57 7.37 -15.61
CA PHE A 39 -37.94 7.73 -15.26
C PHE A 39 -38.10 7.96 -13.75
N GLU A 40 -37.61 7.05 -12.92
CA GLU A 40 -37.68 7.19 -11.45
C GLU A 40 -36.89 8.41 -10.95
N HIS A 41 -35.70 8.68 -11.51
CA HIS A 41 -34.94 9.88 -11.17
C HIS A 41 -35.67 11.17 -11.56
N ALA A 42 -36.30 11.21 -12.73
CA ALA A 42 -37.11 12.35 -13.16
C ALA A 42 -38.31 12.55 -12.20
N LEU A 43 -39.00 11.47 -11.84
CA LEU A 43 -40.12 11.50 -10.91
C LEU A 43 -39.73 11.96 -9.51
N GLU A 44 -38.57 11.52 -9.02
CA GLU A 44 -38.00 11.98 -7.74
C GLU A 44 -37.63 13.48 -7.79
N ALA A 45 -37.00 13.93 -8.88
CA ALA A 45 -36.59 15.32 -9.03
C ALA A 45 -37.79 16.28 -9.14
N GLU A 46 -38.85 15.89 -9.85
CA GLU A 46 -40.01 16.75 -10.09
C GLU A 46 -41.01 16.74 -8.92
N VAL A 47 -41.28 15.56 -8.34
CA VAL A 47 -42.40 15.36 -7.40
C VAL A 47 -41.94 14.89 -6.02
N ARG A 48 -40.64 14.62 -5.82
CA ARG A 48 -40.08 14.06 -4.57
C ARG A 48 -40.80 12.81 -4.10
N TYR A 49 -41.12 11.97 -5.08
CA TYR A 49 -41.98 10.81 -4.88
C TYR A 49 -41.44 9.80 -3.85
N GLY A 50 -40.12 9.67 -3.68
CA GLY A 50 -39.52 8.85 -2.63
C GLY A 50 -39.72 9.40 -1.22
N GLU A 51 -39.77 10.73 -1.06
CA GLU A 51 -40.07 11.40 0.21
C GLU A 51 -41.55 11.26 0.60
N MET A 52 -42.44 11.02 -0.36
CA MET A 52 -43.88 10.86 -0.11
C MET A 52 -44.20 9.73 0.86
N GLY A 53 -43.40 8.65 0.89
CA GLY A 53 -43.58 7.56 1.85
C GLY A 53 -43.29 7.97 3.30
N ALA A 54 -42.42 8.96 3.52
CA ALA A 54 -42.15 9.51 4.85
C ALA A 54 -43.25 10.51 5.27
N LEU A 55 -43.74 11.31 4.32
CA LEU A 55 -44.82 12.28 4.55
C LEU A 55 -46.18 11.60 4.72
N TYR A 56 -46.42 10.50 4.01
CA TYR A 56 -47.67 9.75 3.99
C TYR A 56 -47.39 8.24 4.14
N PRO A 57 -47.13 7.74 5.37
CA PRO A 57 -46.74 6.34 5.60
C PRO A 57 -47.75 5.30 5.13
N TRP A 58 -49.03 5.66 5.07
CA TRP A 58 -50.11 4.80 4.55
C TRP A 58 -50.13 4.72 3.02
N LEU A 59 -49.40 5.61 2.34
CA LEU A 59 -49.39 5.76 0.90
C LEU A 59 -48.01 5.33 0.37
N GLN A 60 -47.75 4.02 0.38
CA GLN A 60 -46.55 3.46 -0.21
C GLN A 60 -46.80 3.13 -1.68
N TRP A 61 -46.26 3.97 -2.56
CA TRP A 61 -46.35 3.71 -3.97
C TRP A 61 -45.14 2.86 -4.41
N PRO A 62 -45.37 1.74 -5.13
CA PRO A 62 -44.27 0.90 -5.58
C PRO A 62 -43.45 1.62 -6.66
N ARG A 63 -42.12 1.64 -6.51
CA ARG A 63 -41.21 2.02 -7.60
C ARG A 63 -41.26 1.01 -8.73
N CYS A 64 -41.22 1.47 -9.98
CA CYS A 64 -41.22 0.64 -11.18
C CYS A 64 -40.00 -0.30 -11.23
N ILE A 65 -38.87 0.15 -10.70
CA ILE A 65 -37.66 -0.69 -10.59
C ILE A 65 -37.91 -1.98 -9.77
N HIS A 66 -38.90 -1.98 -8.87
CA HIS A 66 -39.27 -3.15 -8.08
C HIS A 66 -39.84 -4.30 -8.90
N VAL A 67 -40.38 -4.04 -10.10
CA VAL A 67 -40.87 -5.09 -11.01
C VAL A 67 -39.72 -6.02 -11.43
N LEU A 68 -38.54 -5.42 -11.61
CA LEU A 68 -37.31 -6.08 -12.03
C LEU A 68 -36.50 -6.59 -10.83
N SER A 69 -36.47 -5.85 -9.71
CA SER A 69 -35.60 -6.18 -8.57
C SER A 69 -36.23 -7.11 -7.52
N ARG A 70 -37.55 -7.11 -7.30
CA ARG A 70 -38.15 -7.91 -6.20
C ARG A 70 -38.02 -9.42 -6.40
N HIS A 71 -38.00 -9.90 -7.64
CA HIS A 71 -37.89 -11.31 -7.91
C HIS A 71 -36.41 -11.72 -8.01
N PRO A 72 -35.89 -12.63 -7.15
CA PRO A 72 -34.46 -12.92 -7.07
C PRO A 72 -33.82 -13.37 -8.38
N LEU A 73 -34.53 -14.17 -9.19
CA LEU A 73 -34.01 -14.62 -10.49
C LEU A 73 -33.92 -13.48 -11.52
N ARG A 74 -34.84 -12.51 -11.46
CA ARG A 74 -34.86 -11.36 -12.39
C ARG A 74 -33.74 -10.39 -12.05
N PHE A 75 -33.58 -10.11 -10.75
CA PHE A 75 -32.47 -9.31 -10.25
C PHE A 75 -31.12 -9.95 -10.57
N LYS A 76 -30.97 -11.27 -10.38
CA LYS A 76 -29.74 -11.99 -10.76
C LYS A 76 -29.45 -11.89 -12.26
N LEU A 77 -30.47 -12.00 -13.11
CA LEU A 77 -30.29 -11.83 -14.56
C LEU A 77 -29.84 -10.40 -14.90
N TRP A 78 -30.52 -9.38 -14.37
CA TRP A 78 -30.11 -7.99 -14.54
C TRP A 78 -28.66 -7.78 -14.06
N LEU A 79 -28.32 -8.25 -12.86
CA LEU A 79 -26.99 -8.13 -12.30
C LEU A 79 -25.92 -8.79 -13.19
N SER A 80 -26.22 -9.95 -13.80
CA SER A 80 -25.31 -10.61 -14.73
C SER A 80 -25.09 -9.81 -16.01
N VAL A 81 -26.14 -9.16 -16.55
CA VAL A 81 -26.03 -8.32 -17.74
C VAL A 81 -25.22 -7.05 -17.45
N ASP A 82 -25.48 -6.37 -16.34
CA ASP A 82 -24.73 -5.18 -15.94
C ASP A 82 -23.26 -5.54 -15.61
N GLN A 83 -23.00 -6.72 -15.05
CA GLN A 83 -21.64 -7.23 -14.84
C GLN A 83 -20.88 -7.41 -16.16
N GLU A 84 -21.51 -8.02 -17.18
CA GLU A 84 -20.92 -8.21 -18.50
C GLU A 84 -20.63 -6.86 -19.18
N LEU A 85 -21.59 -5.93 -19.16
CA LEU A 85 -21.45 -4.59 -19.74
C LEU A 85 -20.33 -3.79 -19.06
N ALA A 86 -20.32 -3.75 -17.72
CA ALA A 86 -19.32 -3.01 -16.98
C ALA A 86 -17.91 -3.60 -17.18
N ARG A 87 -17.79 -4.92 -17.27
CA ARG A 87 -16.52 -5.59 -17.61
C ARG A 87 -16.05 -5.23 -19.02
N ALA A 88 -16.96 -5.24 -20.00
CA ALA A 88 -16.62 -4.87 -21.38
C ALA A 88 -16.12 -3.42 -21.48
N VAL A 89 -16.79 -2.47 -20.81
CA VAL A 89 -16.35 -1.07 -20.76
C VAL A 89 -15.01 -0.93 -20.03
N CYS A 90 -14.84 -1.59 -18.89
CA CYS A 90 -13.58 -1.55 -18.14
C CYS A 90 -12.42 -2.14 -18.97
N TYR A 91 -12.64 -3.27 -19.63
CA TYR A 91 -11.65 -3.88 -20.52
C TYR A 91 -11.30 -2.97 -21.69
N ALA A 92 -12.30 -2.36 -22.34
CA ALA A 92 -12.06 -1.40 -23.42
C ALA A 92 -11.16 -0.24 -22.96
N VAL A 93 -11.42 0.32 -21.79
CA VAL A 93 -10.58 1.37 -21.17
C VAL A 93 -9.16 0.87 -20.88
N GLN A 94 -9.00 -0.36 -20.39
CA GLN A 94 -7.69 -0.95 -20.09
C GLN A 94 -6.86 -1.27 -21.34
N SER A 95 -7.54 -1.69 -22.42
CA SER A 95 -6.92 -2.05 -23.70
C SER A 95 -6.51 -0.84 -24.55
N ASP A 96 -7.10 0.33 -24.29
CA ASP A 96 -6.78 1.57 -24.98
C ASP A 96 -5.47 2.17 -24.44
N ASP A 97 -4.38 2.03 -25.19
CA ASP A 97 -3.07 2.59 -24.82
C ASP A 97 -3.10 4.11 -24.62
N ALA A 98 -3.93 4.83 -25.40
CA ALA A 98 -4.05 6.27 -25.27
C ALA A 98 -4.74 6.67 -23.96
N ALA A 99 -5.63 5.82 -23.42
CA ALA A 99 -6.27 6.07 -22.13
C ALA A 99 -5.26 6.09 -20.97
N TRP A 100 -4.10 5.43 -21.11
CA TRP A 100 -3.07 5.43 -20.07
C TRP A 100 -2.16 6.66 -20.10
N ALA A 101 -2.38 7.60 -21.04
CA ALA A 101 -1.74 8.89 -21.02
C ALA A 101 -2.25 9.77 -19.85
N PRO A 102 -1.40 10.68 -19.32
CA PRO A 102 -1.79 11.61 -18.25
C PRO A 102 -2.87 12.60 -18.73
N ALA A 103 -3.96 12.76 -17.97
CA ALA A 103 -5.15 13.49 -18.41
C ALA A 103 -5.09 15.04 -18.34
N GLY A 104 -3.92 15.62 -18.07
CA GLY A 104 -3.80 17.06 -17.80
C GLY A 104 -3.41 17.94 -19.00
N GLY A 105 -3.15 17.37 -20.17
CA GLY A 105 -2.77 18.14 -21.36
C GLY A 105 -3.85 19.07 -21.90
N GLU A 106 -5.13 18.68 -21.80
CA GLU A 106 -6.22 19.37 -22.51
C GLU A 106 -6.84 20.52 -21.70
N LEU A 107 -7.05 20.33 -20.39
CA LEU A 107 -7.71 21.31 -19.52
C LEU A 107 -6.80 22.46 -19.08
N SER A 108 -5.48 22.25 -19.08
CA SER A 108 -4.54 23.24 -18.57
C SER A 108 -4.04 24.24 -19.62
N ALA A 109 -4.18 23.93 -20.91
CA ALA A 109 -3.93 24.89 -22.00
C ALA A 109 -4.82 26.15 -21.88
N ALA A 110 -5.98 26.04 -21.23
CA ALA A 110 -6.92 27.14 -21.04
C ALA A 110 -6.69 27.97 -19.76
N ALA A 111 -5.97 27.45 -18.76
CA ALA A 111 -5.96 28.00 -17.39
C ALA A 111 -4.69 28.79 -16.99
N GLY A 112 -3.73 28.96 -17.89
CA GLY A 112 -2.60 29.88 -17.71
C GLY A 112 -1.22 29.21 -17.79
N GLY A 113 -0.40 29.66 -18.75
CA GLY A 113 1.04 29.42 -18.84
C GLY A 113 1.48 27.96 -19.07
N ALA A 114 2.33 27.73 -20.07
CA ALA A 114 2.86 26.40 -20.42
C ALA A 114 3.52 25.65 -19.23
N ALA A 115 4.10 26.39 -18.27
CA ALA A 115 4.75 25.81 -17.09
C ALA A 115 3.75 25.27 -16.05
N ALA A 116 2.65 25.98 -15.78
CA ALA A 116 1.62 25.50 -14.85
C ALA A 116 0.83 24.33 -15.47
N ALA A 117 0.70 24.33 -16.81
CA ALA A 117 0.12 23.21 -17.54
C ALA A 117 0.96 21.95 -17.55
N ALA A 118 2.27 22.08 -17.76
CA ALA A 118 3.19 20.95 -17.63
C ALA A 118 3.19 20.36 -16.20
N ALA A 119 3.07 21.23 -15.19
CA ALA A 119 2.95 20.84 -13.79
C ALA A 119 1.62 20.11 -13.48
N ALA A 120 0.48 20.67 -13.87
CA ALA A 120 -0.81 20.01 -13.68
C ALA A 120 -0.89 18.66 -14.42
N ALA A 121 -0.26 18.55 -15.59
CA ALA A 121 -0.22 17.33 -16.40
C ALA A 121 0.64 16.21 -15.79
N SER A 122 1.74 16.51 -15.10
CA SER A 122 2.60 15.48 -14.50
C SER A 122 2.00 14.76 -13.29
N THR A 123 0.90 15.30 -12.76
CA THR A 123 0.23 14.80 -11.54
C THR A 123 -1.20 14.36 -11.77
N ALA A 124 -1.70 14.54 -12.99
CA ALA A 124 -3.01 14.09 -13.38
C ALA A 124 -3.02 12.56 -13.40
N ALA A 125 -4.05 11.98 -12.77
CA ALA A 125 -4.42 10.60 -13.04
C ALA A 125 -4.60 10.39 -14.55
N THR A 126 -4.42 9.14 -14.99
CA THR A 126 -4.60 8.77 -16.40
C THR A 126 -6.04 8.98 -16.85
N HIS A 127 -6.26 9.13 -18.16
CA HIS A 127 -7.63 9.15 -18.71
C HIS A 127 -8.38 7.85 -18.37
N ALA A 128 -7.66 6.72 -18.30
CA ALA A 128 -8.19 5.43 -17.89
C ALA A 128 -8.78 5.47 -16.49
N ALA A 129 -8.07 6.07 -15.52
CA ALA A 129 -8.56 6.21 -14.14
C ALA A 129 -9.81 7.11 -14.06
N ARG A 130 -9.87 8.18 -14.85
CA ARG A 130 -11.06 9.04 -14.92
C ARG A 130 -12.26 8.32 -15.55
N ARG A 131 -12.05 7.62 -16.67
CA ARG A 131 -13.10 6.82 -17.32
C ARG A 131 -13.57 5.67 -16.42
N PHE A 132 -12.65 5.06 -15.66
CA PHE A 132 -12.99 4.06 -14.64
C PHE A 132 -13.85 4.66 -13.53
N ALA A 133 -13.51 5.85 -13.02
CA ALA A 133 -14.34 6.53 -12.01
C ALA A 133 -15.74 6.87 -12.54
N LEU A 134 -15.86 7.31 -13.78
CA LEU A 134 -17.15 7.53 -14.43
C LEU A 134 -17.97 6.24 -14.55
N LEU A 135 -17.32 5.12 -14.94
CA LEU A 135 -17.96 3.80 -14.95
C LEU A 135 -18.42 3.40 -13.54
N PHE A 136 -17.56 3.57 -12.53
CA PHE A 136 -17.87 3.26 -11.14
C PHE A 136 -19.06 4.07 -10.63
N ALA A 137 -19.09 5.38 -10.88
CA ALA A 137 -20.18 6.26 -10.52
C ALA A 137 -21.48 5.90 -11.27
N SER A 138 -21.40 5.61 -12.57
CA SER A 138 -22.56 5.20 -13.38
C SER A 138 -23.18 3.91 -12.88
N VAL A 139 -22.35 2.90 -12.57
CA VAL A 139 -22.82 1.65 -11.97
C VAL A 139 -23.44 1.91 -10.60
N THR A 140 -22.77 2.68 -9.74
CA THR A 140 -23.29 3.04 -8.41
C THR A 140 -24.66 3.69 -8.48
N GLN A 141 -24.81 4.68 -9.36
CA GLN A 141 -26.06 5.41 -9.55
C GLN A 141 -27.21 4.46 -9.93
N ARG A 142 -26.98 3.48 -10.81
CA ARG A 142 -28.00 2.51 -11.23
C ARG A 142 -28.59 1.71 -10.07
N TYR A 143 -27.79 1.41 -9.05
CA TYR A 143 -28.22 0.64 -7.88
C TYR A 143 -28.59 1.51 -6.67
N SER A 144 -28.35 2.82 -6.73
CA SER A 144 -28.75 3.76 -5.66
C SER A 144 -30.27 3.82 -5.46
N LEU A 145 -31.06 3.58 -6.52
CA LEU A 145 -32.52 3.55 -6.46
C LEU A 145 -33.09 2.32 -5.72
N LEU A 146 -32.25 1.31 -5.45
CA LEU A 146 -32.60 0.17 -4.60
C LEU A 146 -32.44 0.49 -3.10
N ALA A 147 -32.00 1.71 -2.74
CA ALA A 147 -31.95 2.14 -1.36
C ALA A 147 -33.38 2.20 -0.81
N GLY A 148 -33.67 1.34 0.16
CA GLY A 148 -35.02 1.12 0.66
C GLY A 148 -35.03 0.14 1.85
N PRO A 149 -36.18 -0.46 2.20
CA PRO A 149 -36.31 -1.28 3.40
C PRO A 149 -35.27 -2.40 3.46
N SER A 150 -34.98 -2.87 4.68
CA SER A 150 -33.87 -3.77 5.03
C SER A 150 -33.67 -5.01 4.15
N GLN A 151 -34.69 -5.48 3.43
CA GLN A 151 -34.62 -6.59 2.48
C GLN A 151 -33.85 -6.27 1.19
N GLN A 152 -33.70 -4.99 0.84
CA GLN A 152 -33.01 -4.56 -0.39
C GLN A 152 -31.50 -4.36 -0.17
N HIS A 153 -31.05 -4.23 1.08
CA HIS A 153 -29.62 -4.17 1.39
C HIS A 153 -28.86 -5.41 0.93
N ASP A 154 -29.47 -6.61 0.99
CA ASP A 154 -28.84 -7.84 0.50
C ASP A 154 -28.59 -7.79 -1.01
N GLN A 155 -29.56 -7.27 -1.77
CA GLN A 155 -29.42 -7.04 -3.22
C GLN A 155 -28.36 -5.99 -3.54
N GLN A 156 -28.25 -4.97 -2.68
CA GLN A 156 -27.24 -3.96 -2.82
C GLN A 156 -25.83 -4.48 -2.54
N LEU A 157 -25.67 -5.29 -1.50
CA LEU A 157 -24.42 -6.00 -1.24
C LEU A 157 -24.06 -6.98 -2.37
N ASP A 158 -25.05 -7.60 -3.00
CA ASP A 158 -24.83 -8.44 -4.19
C ASP A 158 -24.23 -7.64 -5.35
N PHE A 159 -24.69 -6.40 -5.65
CA PHE A 159 -24.07 -5.60 -6.71
C PHE A 159 -22.64 -5.18 -6.39
N VAL A 160 -22.37 -4.77 -5.14
CA VAL A 160 -21.02 -4.39 -4.70
C VAL A 160 -20.07 -5.56 -4.92
N ASN A 161 -20.46 -6.76 -4.49
CA ASN A 161 -19.62 -7.95 -4.53
C ASN A 161 -19.48 -8.52 -5.94
N GLN A 162 -20.53 -8.47 -6.76
CA GLN A 162 -20.50 -9.10 -8.09
C GLN A 162 -20.02 -8.17 -9.20
N ILE A 163 -20.15 -6.85 -9.04
CA ILE A 163 -19.75 -5.86 -10.06
C ILE A 163 -18.58 -5.02 -9.58
N GLN A 164 -18.77 -4.19 -8.55
CA GLN A 164 -17.79 -3.17 -8.21
C GLN A 164 -16.45 -3.73 -7.73
N ARG A 165 -16.46 -4.70 -6.81
CA ARG A 165 -15.21 -5.31 -6.31
C ARG A 165 -14.39 -5.98 -7.42
N PRO A 166 -14.98 -6.83 -8.30
CA PRO A 166 -14.27 -7.35 -9.47
C PRO A 166 -13.73 -6.28 -10.42
N LEU A 167 -14.45 -5.17 -10.61
CA LEU A 167 -13.97 -4.06 -11.44
C LEU A 167 -12.75 -3.36 -10.81
N LEU A 168 -12.80 -3.10 -9.50
CA LEU A 168 -11.69 -2.52 -8.73
C LEU A 168 -10.46 -3.42 -8.76
N GLU A 169 -10.66 -4.74 -8.65
CA GLU A 169 -9.60 -5.75 -8.75
C GLU A 169 -8.95 -5.80 -10.12
N SER A 170 -9.78 -5.83 -11.17
CA SER A 170 -9.32 -5.81 -12.55
C SER A 170 -8.51 -4.55 -12.84
N PHE A 171 -9.01 -3.38 -12.42
CA PHE A 171 -8.34 -2.11 -12.67
C PHE A 171 -7.02 -1.97 -11.87
N ALA A 172 -6.98 -2.42 -10.62
CA ALA A 172 -5.73 -2.46 -9.84
C ALA A 172 -4.68 -3.37 -10.51
N SER A 173 -5.11 -4.53 -11.00
CA SER A 173 -4.24 -5.46 -11.74
C SER A 173 -3.70 -4.84 -13.02
N ALA A 174 -4.51 -4.07 -13.74
CA ALA A 174 -4.11 -3.33 -14.93
C ALA A 174 -3.06 -2.24 -14.62
N ILE A 175 -3.26 -1.46 -13.55
CA ILE A 175 -2.27 -0.47 -13.07
C ILE A 175 -0.94 -1.16 -12.77
N ALA A 176 -0.96 -2.25 -12.00
CA ALA A 176 0.24 -2.98 -11.63
C ALA A 176 0.97 -3.58 -12.85
N ALA A 177 0.22 -4.12 -13.81
CA ALA A 177 0.79 -4.65 -15.05
C ALA A 177 1.45 -3.56 -15.90
N ARG A 178 0.80 -2.40 -16.05
CA ARG A 178 1.36 -1.24 -16.75
C ARG A 178 2.60 -0.68 -16.05
N ALA A 179 2.58 -0.61 -14.72
CA ALA A 179 3.73 -0.15 -13.95
C ALA A 179 4.95 -1.05 -14.14
N ARG A 180 4.76 -2.37 -14.17
CA ARG A 180 5.81 -3.34 -14.52
C ARG A 180 6.32 -3.15 -15.95
N ALA A 181 5.43 -2.88 -16.90
CA ALA A 181 5.78 -2.66 -18.31
C ALA A 181 6.61 -1.38 -18.55
N CYS A 182 6.56 -0.40 -17.63
CA CYS A 182 7.43 0.79 -17.72
C CYS A 182 8.92 0.44 -17.61
N ASP A 183 9.31 -0.71 -17.04
CA ASP A 183 10.70 -1.19 -16.95
C ASP A 183 11.69 -0.08 -16.54
N LEU A 184 11.47 0.52 -15.36
CA LEU A 184 12.27 1.65 -14.90
C LEU A 184 13.79 1.41 -14.83
N PRO A 185 14.32 0.19 -14.56
CA PRO A 185 15.77 -0.05 -14.59
C PRO A 185 16.41 0.32 -15.93
N ARG A 186 15.67 0.23 -17.04
CA ARG A 186 16.16 0.61 -18.37
C ARG A 186 16.07 2.10 -18.68
N LEU A 187 15.46 2.92 -17.81
CA LEU A 187 15.28 4.36 -18.03
C LEU A 187 16.57 5.08 -18.40
N TYR A 188 17.67 4.74 -17.72
CA TYR A 188 18.95 5.43 -17.88
C TYR A 188 19.68 5.09 -19.20
N THR A 189 19.23 4.04 -19.89
CA THR A 189 19.74 3.64 -21.22
C THR A 189 19.00 4.32 -22.37
N LEU A 190 17.86 4.96 -22.08
CA LEU A 190 17.03 5.61 -23.08
C LEU A 190 17.53 7.04 -23.39
N PRO A 191 17.20 7.58 -24.58
CA PRO A 191 17.28 9.01 -24.83
C PRO A 191 16.53 9.81 -23.77
N GLU A 192 16.99 11.03 -23.48
CA GLU A 192 16.44 11.88 -22.41
C GLU A 192 14.92 12.11 -22.55
N GLY A 193 14.44 12.35 -23.77
CA GLY A 193 13.01 12.52 -24.04
C GLY A 193 12.17 11.29 -23.67
N ASP A 194 12.63 10.10 -24.06
CA ASP A 194 11.95 8.83 -23.79
C ASP A 194 11.99 8.46 -22.29
N MET A 195 13.12 8.76 -21.63
CA MET A 195 13.28 8.61 -20.19
C MET A 195 12.24 9.45 -19.45
N ILE A 196 12.12 10.74 -19.79
CA ILE A 196 11.15 11.66 -19.16
C ILE A 196 9.72 11.21 -19.44
N ALA A 197 9.41 10.81 -20.68
CA ALA A 197 8.07 10.35 -21.05
C ALA A 197 7.65 9.12 -20.24
N ARG A 198 8.52 8.11 -20.16
CA ARG A 198 8.28 6.87 -19.42
C ARG A 198 8.17 7.09 -17.91
N TRP A 199 8.99 7.98 -17.36
CA TRP A 199 8.88 8.39 -15.96
C TRP A 199 7.54 9.07 -15.67
N ARG A 200 7.12 10.01 -16.52
CA ARG A 200 5.80 10.66 -16.40
C ARG A 200 4.65 9.66 -16.47
N SER A 201 4.72 8.67 -17.37
CA SER A 201 3.74 7.59 -17.43
C SER A 201 3.69 6.80 -16.12
N TYR A 202 4.85 6.48 -15.53
CA TYR A 202 4.90 5.79 -14.24
C TYR A 202 4.29 6.64 -13.11
N CYS A 203 4.63 7.93 -13.03
CA CYS A 203 4.01 8.85 -12.06
C CYS A 203 2.49 8.96 -12.23
N ALA A 204 1.99 8.99 -13.47
CA ALA A 204 0.56 9.01 -13.75
C ALA A 204 -0.16 7.73 -13.29
N LEU A 205 0.51 6.57 -13.32
CA LEU A 205 -0.02 5.32 -12.75
C LEU A 205 -0.12 5.37 -11.22
N VAL A 206 0.90 5.91 -10.55
CA VAL A 206 0.87 6.14 -9.09
C VAL A 206 -0.26 7.11 -8.74
N ALA A 207 -0.38 8.21 -9.48
CA ALA A 207 -1.46 9.18 -9.30
C ALA A 207 -2.84 8.56 -9.56
N SER A 208 -2.95 7.64 -10.53
CA SER A 208 -4.19 6.90 -10.81
C SER A 208 -4.60 5.99 -9.65
N ALA A 209 -3.64 5.30 -9.03
CA ALA A 209 -3.90 4.48 -7.85
C ALA A 209 -4.39 5.33 -6.66
N ALA A 210 -3.72 6.45 -6.40
CA ALA A 210 -4.12 7.40 -5.35
C ALA A 210 -5.48 8.03 -5.63
N PHE A 211 -5.78 8.36 -6.90
CA PHE A 211 -7.05 8.91 -7.33
C PHE A 211 -8.21 7.94 -7.09
N VAL A 212 -8.04 6.66 -7.46
CA VAL A 212 -9.07 5.64 -7.19
C VAL A 212 -9.26 5.45 -5.68
N ARG A 213 -8.19 5.50 -4.88
CA ARG A 213 -8.32 5.47 -3.40
C ARG A 213 -9.19 6.62 -2.90
N THR A 214 -8.92 7.86 -3.34
CA THR A 214 -9.72 9.03 -2.94
C THR A 214 -11.17 8.88 -3.38
N MET A 215 -11.42 8.44 -4.62
CA MET A 215 -12.77 8.15 -5.12
C MET A 215 -13.50 7.13 -4.24
N LEU A 216 -12.81 6.08 -3.76
CA LEU A 216 -13.41 5.09 -2.86
C LEU A 216 -13.72 5.70 -1.48
N SER A 217 -12.82 6.51 -0.93
CA SER A 217 -13.07 7.22 0.33
C SER A 217 -14.27 8.17 0.22
N ASP A 218 -14.35 8.93 -0.87
CA ASP A 218 -15.49 9.84 -1.13
C ASP A 218 -16.79 9.04 -1.29
N ALA A 219 -16.74 7.87 -1.95
CA ALA A 219 -17.89 6.99 -2.08
C ALA A 219 -18.35 6.43 -0.70
N GLU A 220 -17.43 6.13 0.22
CA GLU A 220 -17.81 5.66 1.57
C GLU A 220 -18.60 6.70 2.38
N ASP A 221 -18.42 7.98 2.07
CA ASP A 221 -19.17 9.09 2.67
C ASP A 221 -20.56 9.29 2.03
N GLU A 222 -20.84 8.67 0.89
CA GLU A 222 -22.17 8.71 0.28
C GLU A 222 -23.20 7.95 1.14
N THR A 223 -24.41 8.51 1.25
CA THR A 223 -25.50 7.96 2.08
C THR A 223 -25.78 6.49 1.80
N LEU A 224 -25.75 6.09 0.53
CA LEU A 224 -25.91 4.71 0.08
C LEU A 224 -24.91 3.76 0.77
N PHE A 225 -23.62 4.10 0.76
CA PHE A 225 -22.58 3.22 1.31
C PHE A 225 -22.49 3.30 2.83
N VAL A 226 -22.87 4.43 3.44
CA VAL A 226 -23.04 4.54 4.90
C VAL A 226 -24.15 3.59 5.37
N GLU A 227 -25.28 3.55 4.68
CA GLU A 227 -26.39 2.64 4.98
C GLU A 227 -26.01 1.19 4.75
N LEU A 228 -25.33 0.88 3.64
CA LEU A 228 -24.82 -0.46 3.36
C LEU A 228 -23.81 -0.93 4.40
N SER A 229 -22.92 -0.04 4.85
CA SER A 229 -21.95 -0.32 5.92
C SER A 229 -22.67 -0.68 7.22
N ARG A 230 -23.72 0.06 7.58
CA ARG A 230 -24.55 -0.24 8.76
C ARG A 230 -25.29 -1.57 8.60
N ALA A 231 -25.86 -1.83 7.42
CA ALA A 231 -26.58 -3.06 7.11
C ALA A 231 -25.65 -4.28 7.16
N ALA A 232 -24.46 -4.18 6.58
CA ALA A 232 -23.42 -5.22 6.60
C ALA A 232 -22.95 -5.51 8.03
N ARG A 233 -22.69 -4.48 8.85
CA ARG A 233 -22.35 -4.65 10.28
C ARG A 233 -23.48 -5.33 11.04
N ALA A 234 -24.73 -4.92 10.83
CA ALA A 234 -25.88 -5.53 11.48
C ALA A 234 -26.06 -7.00 11.06
N ALA A 235 -25.91 -7.31 9.77
CA ALA A 235 -25.95 -8.69 9.26
C ALA A 235 -24.84 -9.55 9.86
N GLN A 236 -23.63 -9.00 9.97
CA GLN A 236 -22.50 -9.69 10.59
C GLN A 236 -22.70 -9.91 12.09
N GLN A 237 -23.25 -8.93 12.81
CA GLN A 237 -23.59 -9.09 14.23
C GLN A 237 -24.65 -10.16 14.43
N ARG A 238 -25.70 -10.20 13.59
CA ARG A 238 -26.70 -11.28 13.60
C ARG A 238 -26.07 -12.63 13.30
N GLU A 239 -25.16 -12.71 12.33
CA GLU A 239 -24.45 -13.95 12.03
C GLU A 239 -23.61 -14.40 13.22
N ARG A 240 -22.83 -13.51 13.83
CA ARG A 240 -22.04 -13.80 15.04
C ARG A 240 -22.92 -14.22 16.22
N ALA A 241 -24.05 -13.55 16.44
CA ALA A 241 -25.03 -13.91 17.47
C ALA A 241 -25.63 -15.29 17.19
N SER A 242 -26.05 -15.57 15.95
CA SER A 242 -26.58 -16.88 15.57
C SER A 242 -25.54 -18.00 15.71
N ARG A 243 -24.26 -17.72 15.44
CA ARG A 243 -23.16 -18.63 15.71
C ARG A 243 -23.02 -18.85 17.22
N HIS A 244 -22.97 -17.80 18.03
CA HIS A 244 -22.91 -17.92 19.49
C HIS A 244 -24.11 -18.69 20.06
N GLU A 245 -25.32 -18.49 19.54
CA GLU A 245 -26.50 -19.27 19.94
C GLU A 245 -26.38 -20.74 19.52
N ARG A 246 -25.89 -21.04 18.31
CA ARG A 246 -25.64 -22.43 17.86
C ARG A 246 -24.56 -23.12 18.69
N PHE A 247 -23.56 -22.36 19.14
CA PHE A 247 -22.47 -22.83 19.99
C PHE A 247 -22.72 -22.60 21.49
N SER A 248 -23.92 -22.17 21.88
CA SER A 248 -24.26 -21.94 23.28
C SER A 248 -24.42 -23.27 24.00
N PRO A 249 -23.76 -23.47 25.16
CA PRO A 249 -23.87 -24.71 25.94
C PRO A 249 -25.33 -25.02 26.32
N THR A 250 -26.16 -23.99 26.50
CA THR A 250 -27.58 -24.15 26.84
C THR A 250 -28.40 -24.72 25.68
N ARG A 251 -28.09 -24.32 24.43
CA ARG A 251 -28.75 -24.87 23.25
C ARG A 251 -28.22 -26.26 22.92
N ALA A 252 -26.93 -26.50 23.12
CA ALA A 252 -26.35 -27.84 23.05
C ALA A 252 -26.99 -28.79 24.06
N ALA A 253 -27.16 -28.36 25.31
CA ALA A 253 -27.83 -29.11 26.37
C ALA A 253 -29.32 -29.34 26.05
N SER A 254 -30.05 -28.33 25.57
CA SER A 254 -31.45 -28.45 25.15
C SER A 254 -31.63 -29.39 23.96
N THR A 255 -30.73 -29.34 22.96
CA THR A 255 -30.76 -30.25 21.80
C THR A 255 -30.42 -31.68 22.22
N ALA A 256 -29.45 -31.86 23.12
CA ALA A 256 -29.13 -33.17 23.71
C ALA A 256 -30.29 -33.72 24.55
N MET A 257 -30.97 -32.87 25.31
CA MET A 257 -32.11 -33.24 26.14
C MET A 257 -33.36 -33.57 25.30
N SER A 258 -33.59 -32.84 24.21
CA SER A 258 -34.65 -33.14 23.24
C SER A 258 -34.36 -34.44 22.46
N ALA A 259 -33.11 -34.68 22.07
CA ALA A 259 -32.70 -35.95 21.48
C ALA A 259 -32.87 -37.11 22.48
N ALA A 260 -32.48 -36.93 23.75
CA ALA A 260 -32.68 -37.92 24.80
C ALA A 260 -34.18 -38.20 25.04
N SER A 261 -35.02 -37.16 25.05
CA SER A 261 -36.47 -37.28 25.19
C SER A 261 -37.13 -37.97 23.99
N SER A 262 -36.64 -37.73 22.78
CA SER A 262 -37.11 -38.41 21.56
C SER A 262 -36.73 -39.89 21.57
N VAL A 263 -35.54 -40.23 22.05
CA VAL A 263 -35.10 -41.63 22.23
C VAL A 263 -35.97 -42.35 23.25
N THR A 264 -36.25 -41.73 24.41
CA THR A 264 -37.14 -42.36 25.40
C THR A 264 -38.56 -42.51 24.88
N GLN A 265 -39.08 -41.55 24.10
CA GLN A 265 -40.41 -41.65 23.51
C GLN A 265 -40.49 -42.75 22.45
N GLN A 266 -39.49 -42.86 21.57
CA GLN A 266 -39.41 -43.96 20.59
C GLN A 266 -39.26 -45.32 21.29
N VAL A 267 -38.44 -45.42 22.33
CA VAL A 267 -38.29 -46.67 23.09
C VAL A 267 -39.59 -47.04 23.80
N MET A 268 -40.33 -46.08 24.35
CA MET A 268 -41.65 -46.31 24.96
C MET A 268 -42.70 -46.76 23.93
N GLU A 269 -42.71 -46.13 22.75
CA GLU A 269 -43.61 -46.47 21.64
C GLU A 269 -43.35 -47.91 21.13
N TYR A 270 -42.08 -48.28 20.95
CA TYR A 270 -41.69 -49.66 20.59
C TYR A 270 -41.91 -50.68 21.72
N ALA A 271 -41.92 -50.25 22.99
CA ALA A 271 -42.22 -51.12 24.13
C ALA A 271 -43.72 -51.37 24.32
N SER A 272 -44.58 -50.49 23.77
CA SER A 272 -46.04 -50.65 23.79
C SER A 272 -46.61 -51.53 22.67
N ASP A 273 -45.79 -51.91 21.67
CA ASP A 273 -46.21 -52.82 20.62
C ASP A 273 -46.27 -54.29 21.12
N PRO A 274 -47.27 -55.09 20.67
CA PRO A 274 -47.45 -56.47 21.11
C PRO A 274 -46.24 -57.36 20.74
N PRO A 275 -45.95 -58.43 21.52
CA PRO A 275 -44.67 -59.12 21.55
C PRO A 275 -44.40 -59.85 20.24
N THR A 276 -43.78 -59.17 19.29
CA THR A 276 -43.10 -59.78 18.16
C THR A 276 -41.62 -59.86 18.49
N ILE A 277 -41.01 -61.02 18.25
CA ILE A 277 -39.60 -61.36 18.59
C ILE A 277 -38.58 -60.38 17.96
N ILE A 278 -39.01 -59.50 17.05
CA ILE A 278 -38.20 -58.53 16.29
C ILE A 278 -38.21 -57.11 16.93
N GLY A 279 -39.16 -56.82 17.83
CA GLY A 279 -39.35 -55.50 18.46
C GLY A 279 -38.13 -54.94 19.22
N PRO A 280 -37.51 -55.68 20.16
CA PRO A 280 -36.43 -55.13 20.99
C PRO A 280 -35.17 -54.80 20.18
N THR A 281 -34.87 -55.57 19.12
CA THR A 281 -33.71 -55.34 18.28
C THR A 281 -33.86 -54.07 17.44
N ARG A 282 -35.05 -53.78 16.92
CA ARG A 282 -35.33 -52.54 16.17
C ARG A 282 -35.28 -51.30 17.06
N ALA A 283 -35.81 -51.38 18.27
CA ALA A 283 -35.75 -50.29 19.25
C ALA A 283 -34.29 -49.94 19.61
N VAL A 284 -33.43 -50.95 19.80
CA VAL A 284 -31.99 -50.74 20.06
C VAL A 284 -31.29 -50.12 18.84
N PHE A 285 -31.55 -50.57 17.62
CA PHE A 285 -30.94 -49.97 16.43
C PHE A 285 -31.39 -48.52 16.18
N ALA A 286 -32.66 -48.20 16.43
CA ALA A 286 -33.18 -46.83 16.34
C ALA A 286 -32.54 -45.92 17.41
N ALA A 287 -32.43 -46.39 18.65
CA ALA A 287 -31.76 -45.68 19.73
C ALA A 287 -30.26 -45.48 19.45
N VAL A 288 -29.57 -46.48 18.92
CA VAL A 288 -28.15 -46.37 18.54
C VAL A 288 -27.96 -45.39 17.38
N GLY A 289 -28.86 -45.36 16.39
CA GLY A 289 -28.81 -44.41 15.28
C GLY A 289 -28.98 -42.96 15.73
N THR A 290 -29.93 -42.69 16.63
CA THR A 290 -30.18 -41.36 17.22
C THR A 290 -29.04 -40.93 18.15
N ILE A 291 -28.52 -41.82 18.99
CA ILE A 291 -27.33 -41.55 19.84
C ILE A 291 -26.11 -41.21 18.97
N ARG A 292 -25.89 -41.94 17.87
CA ARG A 292 -24.77 -41.69 16.95
C ARG A 292 -24.91 -40.37 16.21
N SER A 293 -26.12 -40.03 15.78
CA SER A 293 -26.43 -38.72 15.18
C SER A 293 -26.17 -37.58 16.16
N ALA A 294 -26.66 -37.69 17.40
CA ALA A 294 -26.44 -36.73 18.47
C ALA A 294 -24.95 -36.58 18.83
N ALA A 295 -24.22 -37.69 18.92
CA ALA A 295 -22.78 -37.69 19.20
C ALA A 295 -21.98 -37.00 18.09
N ASN A 296 -22.35 -37.19 16.82
CA ASN A 296 -21.70 -36.51 15.69
C ASN A 296 -21.97 -35.00 15.69
N THR A 297 -23.15 -34.55 16.10
CA THR A 297 -23.45 -33.12 16.28
C THR A 297 -22.76 -32.49 17.50
N MET A 298 -22.49 -33.27 18.56
CA MET A 298 -21.82 -32.79 19.79
C MET A 298 -20.28 -32.80 19.70
N ARG A 299 -19.69 -33.61 18.82
CA ARG A 299 -18.23 -33.74 18.67
C ARG A 299 -17.50 -32.42 18.37
N PRO A 300 -18.00 -31.51 17.52
CA PRO A 300 -17.40 -30.20 17.29
C PRO A 300 -17.49 -29.29 18.52
N LEU A 301 -18.60 -29.37 19.27
CA LEU A 301 -18.83 -28.59 20.49
C LEU A 301 -17.89 -29.01 21.63
N LEU A 302 -17.71 -30.31 21.82
CA LEU A 302 -16.76 -30.86 22.80
C LEU A 302 -15.31 -30.50 22.47
N ARG A 303 -14.93 -30.51 21.18
CA ARG A 303 -13.60 -30.05 20.74
C ARG A 303 -13.40 -28.56 20.96
N HIS A 304 -14.46 -27.75 20.88
CA HIS A 304 -14.38 -26.31 21.13
C HIS A 304 -14.28 -26.01 22.64
N ALA A 305 -15.04 -26.73 23.48
CA ALA A 305 -14.94 -26.68 24.94
C ALA A 305 -13.54 -27.12 25.44
N GLN A 306 -12.95 -28.16 24.85
CA GLN A 306 -11.59 -28.62 25.18
C GLN A 306 -10.47 -27.67 24.73
N ARG A 307 -10.73 -26.79 23.77
CA ARG A 307 -9.77 -25.78 23.27
C ARG A 307 -9.93 -24.41 23.92
N SER A 308 -10.97 -24.22 24.72
CA SER A 308 -11.14 -22.98 25.48
C SER A 308 -10.13 -22.99 26.63
N PRO A 309 -9.30 -21.95 26.79
CA PRO A 309 -8.33 -21.91 27.87
C PRO A 309 -9.05 -22.01 29.21
N PRO A 310 -8.54 -22.78 30.19
CA PRO A 310 -9.13 -22.83 31.51
C PRO A 310 -9.20 -21.42 32.10
N PRO A 311 -10.25 -21.08 32.87
CA PRO A 311 -10.31 -19.79 33.57
C PRO A 311 -9.02 -19.60 34.39
N PRO A 312 -8.50 -18.36 34.49
CA PRO A 312 -7.25 -18.11 35.19
C PRO A 312 -7.34 -18.65 36.62
N PRO A 313 -6.32 -19.40 37.08
CA PRO A 313 -6.34 -19.96 38.43
C PRO A 313 -6.37 -18.82 39.46
N LEU A 314 -7.15 -19.02 40.52
CA LEU A 314 -7.11 -18.15 41.71
C LEU A 314 -5.67 -18.11 42.26
N PRO A 315 -5.23 -16.96 42.80
CA PRO A 315 -3.85 -16.77 43.23
C PRO A 315 -3.48 -17.78 44.34
N PRO A 316 -2.36 -18.51 44.21
CA PRO A 316 -1.93 -19.49 45.21
C PRO A 316 -1.29 -18.81 46.42
N ALA A 317 -1.56 -19.37 47.60
CA ALA A 317 -0.91 -19.05 48.88
C ALA A 317 0.57 -19.55 48.89
N PRO A 318 1.45 -18.98 49.74
CA PRO A 318 2.90 -19.05 49.55
C PRO A 318 3.61 -20.29 50.12
N LEU A 319 4.46 -20.89 49.26
CA LEU A 319 5.80 -21.53 49.45
C LEU A 319 5.93 -22.79 50.36
N PRO A 320 7.01 -23.62 50.30
CA PRO A 320 8.37 -23.37 49.77
C PRO A 320 8.97 -24.60 48.97
N PRO A 321 10.30 -24.85 48.83
CA PRO A 321 10.97 -24.90 47.52
C PRO A 321 11.73 -26.22 47.20
N LEU A 322 12.35 -26.23 46.01
CA LEU A 322 13.44 -27.10 45.50
C LEU A 322 13.05 -28.50 44.97
N ALA A 323 13.34 -28.75 43.69
CA ALA A 323 14.59 -29.40 43.26
C ALA A 323 14.69 -29.38 41.72
N ASP A 324 15.92 -29.21 41.26
CA ASP A 324 16.38 -29.22 39.87
C ASP A 324 16.12 -30.56 39.16
N GLU A 325 15.94 -30.53 37.84
CA GLU A 325 16.61 -31.50 36.96
C GLU A 325 16.58 -31.07 35.48
N ASP A 326 17.78 -30.98 34.92
CA ASP A 326 18.12 -30.85 33.51
C ASP A 326 17.73 -32.12 32.71
N ALA A 327 17.44 -31.98 31.42
CA ALA A 327 18.26 -32.59 30.36
C ALA A 327 17.65 -32.42 28.96
N ALA A 328 18.56 -32.16 28.03
CA ALA A 328 18.41 -31.86 26.62
C ALA A 328 17.83 -33.00 25.77
N THR A 329 17.31 -32.66 24.59
CA THR A 329 17.39 -33.55 23.43
C THR A 329 17.58 -32.76 22.13
N THR A 330 18.37 -33.40 21.27
CA THR A 330 19.17 -33.01 20.13
C THR A 330 18.43 -32.61 18.85
N ALA A 331 19.20 -31.90 18.03
CA ALA A 331 18.94 -31.47 16.66
C ALA A 331 18.78 -32.64 15.67
N ALA A 332 17.99 -32.38 14.63
CA ALA A 332 18.06 -33.08 13.35
C ALA A 332 18.01 -32.03 12.21
N GLU A 333 19.16 -31.89 11.53
CA GLU A 333 19.31 -31.15 10.29
C GLU A 333 18.58 -31.90 9.17
N THR A 334 17.68 -31.22 8.45
CA THR A 334 17.14 -31.70 7.18
C THR A 334 17.47 -30.67 6.11
N GLU A 335 18.42 -31.04 5.26
CA GLU A 335 18.83 -30.33 4.05
C GLU A 335 17.70 -30.44 3.01
N VAL A 336 17.09 -29.31 2.62
CA VAL A 336 16.04 -29.25 1.59
C VAL A 336 16.53 -28.37 0.43
N THR A 337 16.69 -29.03 -0.71
CA THR A 337 17.02 -28.47 -2.01
C THR A 337 15.92 -27.51 -2.48
N ALA A 338 16.25 -26.24 -2.72
CA ALA A 338 15.30 -25.20 -3.11
C ALA A 338 14.86 -25.33 -4.58
N GLN A 339 13.56 -25.56 -4.78
CA GLN A 339 12.83 -25.27 -6.02
C GLN A 339 12.45 -23.77 -6.04
N PRO A 340 12.36 -23.12 -7.21
CA PRO A 340 11.93 -21.73 -7.30
C PRO A 340 10.47 -21.58 -6.84
N GLU A 341 10.28 -20.74 -5.83
CA GLU A 341 9.02 -20.44 -5.15
C GLU A 341 8.01 -19.81 -6.13
N PRO A 342 6.80 -20.38 -6.32
CA PRO A 342 5.72 -19.67 -6.98
C PRO A 342 5.29 -18.48 -6.10
N PRO A 343 4.84 -17.35 -6.70
CA PRO A 343 4.45 -16.18 -5.93
C PRO A 343 3.41 -16.56 -4.87
N PRO A 344 3.48 -15.97 -3.66
CA PRO A 344 2.61 -16.35 -2.56
C PRO A 344 1.14 -16.28 -3.00
N PRO A 345 0.30 -17.25 -2.62
CA PRO A 345 -1.11 -17.18 -2.89
C PRO A 345 -1.64 -15.89 -2.26
N VAL A 346 -2.14 -14.99 -3.11
CA VAL A 346 -2.85 -13.80 -2.67
C VAL A 346 -3.91 -14.28 -1.69
N ALA A 347 -3.76 -13.92 -0.41
CA ALA A 347 -4.72 -14.25 0.63
C ALA A 347 -6.11 -13.84 0.11
N THR A 348 -7.00 -14.83 -0.01
CA THR A 348 -8.37 -14.61 -0.49
C THR A 348 -9.04 -13.57 0.40
N ALA A 349 -9.27 -12.37 -0.14
CA ALA A 349 -9.76 -11.16 0.55
C ALA A 349 -11.13 -11.31 1.24
N THR A 350 -11.77 -12.47 1.15
CA THR A 350 -13.08 -12.76 1.74
C THR A 350 -13.08 -12.82 3.27
N THR A 351 -11.93 -12.96 3.95
CA THR A 351 -11.88 -13.01 5.42
C THR A 351 -11.58 -11.67 6.10
N ASP A 352 -10.92 -10.71 5.44
CA ASP A 352 -10.50 -9.45 6.06
C ASP A 352 -11.52 -8.30 5.95
N ALA A 353 -12.42 -8.33 4.94
CA ALA A 353 -13.56 -7.40 4.86
C ALA A 353 -14.50 -7.46 6.10
N LYS A 354 -14.32 -8.47 6.97
CA LYS A 354 -15.13 -8.66 8.18
C LYS A 354 -14.74 -7.78 9.36
N ARG A 355 -13.64 -7.02 9.32
CA ARG A 355 -13.22 -6.22 10.50
C ARG A 355 -13.50 -4.73 10.38
N SER A 356 -13.50 -4.24 9.16
CA SER A 356 -13.29 -2.83 8.86
C SER A 356 -14.63 -2.04 8.94
N GLY A 357 -15.75 -2.71 8.65
CA GLY A 357 -17.09 -2.16 8.86
C GLY A 357 -17.52 -1.16 7.81
N PHE A 358 -16.62 -0.71 6.93
CA PHE A 358 -16.96 0.01 5.71
C PHE A 358 -16.95 -0.94 4.50
N VAL A 359 -17.65 -0.54 3.43
CA VAL A 359 -17.89 -1.42 2.27
C VAL A 359 -16.64 -1.56 1.38
N PHE A 360 -15.83 -0.50 1.25
CA PHE A 360 -14.67 -0.45 0.35
C PHE A 360 -13.34 -0.28 1.05
N GLU A 361 -13.29 -0.23 2.38
CA GLU A 361 -12.05 0.03 3.11
C GLU A 361 -10.95 -0.98 2.78
N SER A 362 -11.28 -2.27 2.60
CA SER A 362 -10.30 -3.27 2.13
C SER A 362 -9.72 -2.94 0.75
N GLU A 363 -10.55 -2.39 -0.14
CA GLU A 363 -10.15 -1.97 -1.48
C GLU A 363 -9.37 -0.65 -1.42
N ALA A 364 -9.79 0.32 -0.60
CA ALA A 364 -9.08 1.57 -0.39
C ALA A 364 -7.68 1.33 0.21
N GLU A 365 -7.57 0.42 1.19
CA GLU A 365 -6.30 -0.05 1.75
C GLU A 365 -5.44 -0.72 0.67
N ARG A 366 -6.02 -1.57 -0.19
CA ARG A 366 -5.30 -2.18 -1.32
C ARG A 366 -4.72 -1.12 -2.27
N TYR A 367 -5.51 -0.12 -2.65
CA TYR A 367 -5.02 0.98 -3.50
C TYR A 367 -3.97 1.84 -2.78
N SER A 368 -4.10 2.03 -1.46
CA SER A 368 -3.10 2.71 -0.62
C SER A 368 -1.77 1.94 -0.57
N ALA A 369 -1.84 0.62 -0.35
CA ALA A 369 -0.69 -0.27 -0.35
C ALA A 369 -0.02 -0.34 -1.74
N MET A 370 -0.81 -0.42 -2.81
CA MET A 370 -0.31 -0.36 -4.18
C MET A 370 0.39 0.97 -4.47
N THR A 371 -0.19 2.10 -4.05
CA THR A 371 0.44 3.42 -4.20
C THR A 371 1.79 3.44 -3.48
N SER A 372 1.83 2.94 -2.24
CA SER A 372 3.06 2.86 -1.44
C SER A 372 4.12 1.96 -2.06
N ALA A 373 3.72 0.79 -2.58
CA ALA A 373 4.60 -0.16 -3.25
C ALA A 373 5.16 0.41 -4.56
N LEU A 374 4.34 1.05 -5.38
CA LEU A 374 4.79 1.70 -6.61
C LEU A 374 5.76 2.85 -6.34
N LEU A 375 5.57 3.57 -5.23
CA LEU A 375 6.50 4.62 -4.82
C LEU A 375 7.82 4.07 -4.34
N ALA A 376 7.81 3.03 -3.50
CA ALA A 376 9.01 2.35 -3.07
C ALA A 376 9.81 1.80 -4.28
N ASP A 377 9.11 1.19 -5.23
CA ASP A 377 9.70 0.70 -6.48
C ASP A 377 10.30 1.85 -7.32
N ALA A 378 9.61 2.99 -7.41
CA ALA A 378 10.13 4.19 -8.05
C ALA A 378 11.40 4.72 -7.36
N ILE A 379 11.39 4.79 -6.02
CA ILE A 379 12.55 5.22 -5.22
C ILE A 379 13.73 4.30 -5.52
N GLN A 380 13.55 3.00 -5.37
CA GLN A 380 14.62 2.02 -5.52
C GLN A 380 15.21 2.07 -6.93
N LYS A 381 14.36 2.13 -7.96
CA LYS A 381 14.80 2.14 -9.37
C LYS A 381 15.39 3.48 -9.82
N LEU A 382 15.01 4.60 -9.18
CA LEU A 382 15.65 5.89 -9.42
C LEU A 382 16.97 6.02 -8.67
N ALA A 383 17.01 5.62 -7.40
CA ALA A 383 18.18 5.74 -6.55
C ALA A 383 19.33 4.84 -7.02
N ALA A 384 19.05 3.56 -7.32
CA ALA A 384 20.09 2.57 -7.58
C ALA A 384 21.06 2.96 -8.73
N PRO A 385 20.62 3.53 -9.87
CA PRO A 385 21.55 3.92 -10.93
C PRO A 385 22.34 5.19 -10.59
N VAL A 386 21.76 6.12 -9.83
CA VAL A 386 22.46 7.30 -9.32
C VAL A 386 23.53 6.89 -8.32
N LEU A 387 23.19 6.02 -7.37
CA LEU A 387 24.11 5.43 -6.40
C LEU A 387 25.22 4.65 -7.10
N SER A 388 24.88 3.76 -8.03
CA SER A 388 25.85 3.00 -8.83
C SER A 388 26.79 3.90 -9.65
N ALA A 389 26.29 5.04 -10.15
CA ALA A 389 27.12 6.00 -10.88
C ALA A 389 28.05 6.77 -9.93
N LEU A 390 27.57 7.15 -8.74
CA LEU A 390 28.37 7.80 -7.71
C LEU A 390 29.46 6.87 -7.18
N VAL A 391 29.12 5.64 -6.83
CA VAL A 391 30.06 4.60 -6.39
C VAL A 391 31.11 4.33 -7.46
N ARG A 392 30.71 4.15 -8.73
CA ARG A 392 31.69 3.97 -9.82
C ARG A 392 32.61 5.17 -10.02
N ASP A 393 32.09 6.40 -9.89
CA ASP A 393 32.92 7.61 -9.97
C ASP A 393 33.91 7.65 -8.80
N LEU A 394 33.47 7.33 -7.57
CA LEU A 394 34.34 7.20 -6.39
C LEU A 394 35.42 6.12 -6.59
N ASP A 395 35.05 4.95 -7.10
CA ASP A 395 35.93 3.83 -7.38
C ASP A 395 36.99 4.18 -8.43
N GLN A 396 36.56 4.76 -9.56
CA GLN A 396 37.46 5.20 -10.64
C GLN A 396 38.42 6.28 -10.15
N GLN A 397 37.92 7.21 -9.32
CA GLN A 397 38.75 8.23 -8.70
C GLN A 397 39.79 7.62 -7.77
N SER A 398 39.40 6.69 -6.89
CA SER A 398 40.33 6.03 -5.96
C SER A 398 41.47 5.30 -6.70
N ARG A 399 41.15 4.62 -7.82
CA ARG A 399 42.13 3.93 -8.67
C ARG A 399 43.03 4.91 -9.41
N ALA A 400 42.46 5.99 -9.94
CA ALA A 400 43.21 7.04 -10.61
C ALA A 400 44.14 7.81 -9.65
N ASP A 401 43.81 7.87 -8.36
CA ASP A 401 44.65 8.47 -7.33
C ASP A 401 45.78 7.55 -6.90
N ALA A 402 45.49 6.26 -6.76
CA ALA A 402 46.52 5.24 -6.52
C ALA A 402 47.55 5.23 -7.66
N ALA A 403 47.09 5.29 -8.92
CA ALA A 403 47.96 5.35 -10.09
C ALA A 403 48.73 6.68 -10.21
N GLN A 404 48.12 7.83 -9.89
CA GLN A 404 48.82 9.13 -9.95
C GLN A 404 49.78 9.38 -8.77
N GLN A 405 49.67 8.65 -7.66
CA GLN A 405 50.71 8.67 -6.62
C GLN A 405 52.00 8.00 -7.10
N GLU A 406 51.96 7.17 -8.15
CA GLU A 406 53.14 6.58 -8.78
C GLU A 406 53.70 7.43 -9.93
N GLU A 407 52.90 8.31 -10.53
CA GLU A 407 53.29 9.07 -11.74
C GLU A 407 52.89 10.54 -11.62
N TYR A 408 53.79 11.38 -11.09
CA TYR A 408 53.52 12.81 -10.95
C TYR A 408 53.58 13.56 -12.29
N ALA A 409 52.43 14.15 -12.62
CA ALA A 409 52.21 15.31 -13.50
C ALA A 409 52.32 15.11 -15.02
N ALA A 410 51.25 14.58 -15.63
CA ALA A 410 50.62 15.20 -16.81
C ALA A 410 49.39 14.39 -17.30
N ALA A 411 48.21 14.61 -16.72
CA ALA A 411 46.93 14.57 -17.43
C ALA A 411 45.77 14.77 -16.44
N ALA A 412 45.16 15.95 -16.52
CA ALA A 412 43.84 16.20 -15.93
C ALA A 412 42.76 15.72 -16.91
N ALA A 413 42.47 14.42 -16.93
CA ALA A 413 41.24 13.92 -17.53
C ALA A 413 40.14 13.98 -16.48
N GLN A 414 39.01 14.63 -16.79
CA GLN A 414 37.88 14.96 -15.90
C GLN A 414 37.09 13.70 -15.46
N PRO A 415 37.25 13.21 -14.22
CA PRO A 415 36.37 12.21 -13.64
C PRO A 415 35.27 12.97 -12.88
N GLY A 416 34.02 12.83 -13.31
CA GLY A 416 32.91 13.52 -12.65
C GLY A 416 31.73 13.91 -13.51
N ALA A 417 31.87 13.85 -14.83
CA ALA A 417 30.77 14.08 -15.75
C ALA A 417 29.63 13.05 -15.57
N ALA A 418 29.95 11.82 -15.16
CA ALA A 418 28.96 10.74 -14.98
C ALA A 418 28.08 10.95 -13.75
N ALA A 419 28.66 11.26 -12.59
CA ALA A 419 27.92 11.60 -11.37
C ALA A 419 27.10 12.88 -11.55
N ALA A 420 27.68 13.88 -12.21
CA ALA A 420 26.97 15.12 -12.50
C ALA A 420 25.79 14.93 -13.45
N ALA A 421 25.96 14.15 -14.51
CA ALA A 421 24.88 13.80 -15.42
C ALA A 421 23.80 12.97 -14.74
N ALA A 422 24.14 12.07 -13.81
CA ALA A 422 23.17 11.29 -13.04
C ALA A 422 22.33 12.19 -12.10
N LEU A 423 22.98 13.11 -11.38
CA LEU A 423 22.30 14.08 -10.52
C LEU A 423 21.44 15.07 -11.33
N LEU A 424 21.91 15.49 -12.50
CA LEU A 424 21.13 16.33 -13.41
C LEU A 424 19.90 15.60 -13.93
N ARG A 425 20.05 14.34 -14.34
CA ARG A 425 18.93 13.48 -14.76
C ARG A 425 17.94 13.26 -13.64
N LEU A 426 18.40 13.02 -12.42
CA LEU A 426 17.53 12.93 -11.24
C LEU A 426 16.76 14.24 -11.02
N GLN A 427 17.44 15.38 -11.10
CA GLN A 427 16.80 16.69 -10.96
C GLN A 427 15.78 16.96 -12.08
N LEU A 428 16.05 16.55 -13.31
CA LEU A 428 15.11 16.62 -14.43
C LEU A 428 13.90 15.71 -14.21
N LEU A 429 14.08 14.51 -13.66
CA LEU A 429 12.99 13.58 -13.34
C LEU A 429 12.13 14.07 -12.16
N LEU A 430 12.76 14.63 -11.13
CA LEU A 430 12.07 15.22 -9.98
C LEU A 430 11.30 16.49 -10.38
N SER A 431 11.90 17.37 -11.17
CA SER A 431 11.24 18.58 -11.68
C SER A 431 10.11 18.26 -12.67
N ALA A 432 10.26 17.21 -13.49
CA ALA A 432 9.20 16.72 -14.36
C ALA A 432 8.01 16.13 -13.59
N ALA A 433 8.19 15.76 -12.32
CA ALA A 433 7.12 15.24 -11.46
C ALA A 433 6.43 16.33 -10.62
N ALA A 434 7.07 17.48 -10.34
CA ALA A 434 6.76 18.42 -9.24
C ALA A 434 5.51 19.29 -9.32
N GLY A 435 4.57 18.97 -10.20
CA GLY A 435 3.55 19.90 -10.61
C GLY A 435 2.23 19.93 -9.83
N GLY A 436 2.06 19.17 -8.76
CA GLY A 436 0.80 19.08 -8.00
C GLY A 436 0.95 18.60 -6.55
N ALA A 437 -0.08 18.77 -5.72
CA ALA A 437 -0.02 18.48 -4.28
C ALA A 437 0.35 17.02 -3.95
N LEU A 438 -0.20 16.05 -4.70
CA LEU A 438 0.20 14.64 -4.59
C LEU A 438 1.68 14.49 -4.95
N SER A 439 2.13 15.08 -6.06
CA SER A 439 3.56 15.02 -6.42
C SER A 439 4.46 15.72 -5.42
N GLN A 440 4.02 16.75 -4.70
CA GLN A 440 4.87 17.38 -3.69
C GLN A 440 5.01 16.47 -2.47
N ALA A 441 3.95 15.80 -2.02
CA ALA A 441 4.05 14.79 -0.96
C ALA A 441 4.91 13.60 -1.41
N LEU A 442 4.70 13.13 -2.64
CA LEU A 442 5.48 12.05 -3.25
C LEU A 442 6.94 12.44 -3.45
N LEU A 443 7.22 13.64 -3.93
CA LEU A 443 8.57 14.17 -4.09
C LEU A 443 9.23 14.37 -2.74
N ARG A 444 8.48 14.82 -1.72
CA ARG A 444 9.00 14.90 -0.35
C ARG A 444 9.42 13.55 0.17
N GLN A 445 8.58 12.54 -0.03
CA GLN A 445 8.86 11.18 0.37
C GLN A 445 9.99 10.56 -0.47
N LEU A 446 9.97 10.73 -1.79
CA LEU A 446 10.99 10.28 -2.73
C LEU A 446 12.34 10.91 -2.42
N ALA A 447 12.43 12.23 -2.37
CA ALA A 447 13.66 12.94 -2.07
C ALA A 447 14.14 12.66 -0.64
N GLY A 448 13.24 12.50 0.34
CA GLY A 448 13.60 12.09 1.69
C GLY A 448 14.13 10.64 1.78
N CYS A 449 13.59 9.73 0.98
CA CYS A 449 14.09 8.35 0.89
C CYS A 449 15.40 8.28 0.09
N VAL A 450 15.48 8.93 -1.07
CA VAL A 450 16.71 9.02 -1.88
C VAL A 450 17.83 9.68 -1.07
N ALA A 451 17.53 10.74 -0.31
CA ALA A 451 18.48 11.33 0.61
C ALA A 451 19.01 10.33 1.64
N ARG A 452 18.13 9.56 2.29
CA ARG A 452 18.51 8.55 3.29
C ARG A 452 19.28 7.37 2.71
N GLU A 453 18.92 6.92 1.51
CA GLU A 453 19.65 5.85 0.80
C GLU A 453 21.05 6.33 0.41
N ILE A 454 21.17 7.55 -0.14
CA ILE A 454 22.48 8.16 -0.42
C ILE A 454 23.29 8.33 0.87
N ASP A 455 22.65 8.76 1.96
CA ASP A 455 23.26 8.91 3.28
C ASP A 455 23.80 7.55 3.79
N ASN A 456 22.98 6.50 3.80
CA ASN A 456 23.39 5.17 4.26
C ASN A 456 24.47 4.52 3.38
N ASP A 457 24.30 4.50 2.06
CA ASP A 457 25.22 3.81 1.16
C ASP A 457 26.59 4.53 1.07
N VAL A 458 26.60 5.86 1.01
CA VAL A 458 27.85 6.63 1.00
C VAL A 458 28.56 6.51 2.35
N LEU A 459 27.82 6.52 3.47
CA LEU A 459 28.41 6.29 4.79
C LEU A 459 28.96 4.88 4.92
N GLN A 460 28.25 3.87 4.44
CA GLN A 460 28.69 2.48 4.47
C GLN A 460 29.94 2.28 3.60
N GLU A 461 29.98 2.79 2.37
CA GLU A 461 31.20 2.75 1.55
C GLU A 461 32.37 3.52 2.16
N LEU A 462 32.12 4.70 2.74
CA LEU A 462 33.14 5.46 3.46
C LEU A 462 33.63 4.72 4.71
N ALA A 463 32.77 3.95 5.39
CA ALA A 463 33.08 3.18 6.59
C ALA A 463 33.77 1.84 6.28
N GLU A 464 33.44 1.17 5.18
CA GLU A 464 33.88 -0.19 4.86
C GLU A 464 34.90 -0.25 3.70
N GLY A 465 34.71 0.51 2.64
CA GLY A 465 35.41 0.33 1.35
C GLY A 465 36.80 0.96 1.23
N HIS A 466 37.05 2.12 1.85
CA HIS A 466 38.34 2.81 1.68
C HIS A 466 39.29 2.63 2.88
N ARG A 467 40.49 2.09 2.63
CA ARG A 467 41.60 2.00 3.61
C ARG A 467 42.14 3.37 4.04
N TYR A 468 42.05 4.38 3.16
CA TYR A 468 42.46 5.77 3.40
C TYR A 468 41.61 6.74 2.54
N ILE A 469 41.18 7.88 3.08
CA ILE A 469 40.59 8.97 2.29
C ILE A 469 41.75 9.87 1.82
N THR A 470 42.21 9.71 0.56
CA THR A 470 43.37 10.45 0.05
C THR A 470 43.00 11.86 -0.44
N GLN A 471 43.98 12.76 -0.45
CA GLN A 471 43.83 14.17 -0.85
C GLN A 471 43.49 14.36 -2.34
N ALA A 472 43.75 13.37 -3.18
CA ALA A 472 43.47 13.42 -4.62
C ALA A 472 42.01 13.01 -4.93
N ALA A 473 41.44 12.06 -4.18
CA ALA A 473 40.05 11.61 -4.30
C ALA A 473 39.07 12.75 -4.03
N GLY A 474 39.30 13.47 -2.93
CA GLY A 474 38.52 14.66 -2.60
C GLY A 474 38.73 15.85 -3.54
N ARG A 475 39.75 15.86 -4.42
CA ARG A 475 39.91 16.90 -5.46
C ARG A 475 39.11 16.59 -6.72
N ARG A 476 38.96 15.31 -7.08
CA ARG A 476 38.28 14.85 -8.30
C ARG A 476 36.76 14.73 -8.11
N PHE A 477 36.32 14.26 -6.95
CA PHE A 477 34.90 14.30 -6.54
C PHE A 477 34.32 15.72 -6.55
N ALA A 478 35.17 16.70 -6.24
CA ALA A 478 34.84 18.12 -6.32
C ALA A 478 34.70 18.63 -7.75
N ALA A 479 35.43 18.07 -8.71
CA ALA A 479 35.29 18.42 -10.12
C ALA A 479 33.97 17.88 -10.70
N SER A 480 33.51 16.70 -10.27
CA SER A 480 32.16 16.18 -10.53
C SER A 480 31.08 17.15 -10.05
N VAL A 481 31.28 17.72 -8.86
CA VAL A 481 30.34 18.68 -8.26
C VAL A 481 30.50 20.09 -8.80
N ASP A 482 31.69 20.49 -9.25
CA ASP A 482 31.88 21.72 -10.00
C ASP A 482 31.22 21.62 -11.38
N VAL A 483 31.05 20.42 -11.97
CA VAL A 483 30.20 20.20 -13.15
C VAL A 483 28.71 20.29 -12.80
N VAL A 484 28.25 19.73 -11.67
CA VAL A 484 26.86 19.93 -11.18
C VAL A 484 26.57 21.40 -10.88
N ARG A 485 27.49 22.08 -10.17
CA ARG A 485 27.46 23.53 -9.92
C ARG A 485 27.58 24.31 -11.22
N ALA A 486 28.40 23.91 -12.18
CA ALA A 486 28.52 24.58 -13.47
C ALA A 486 27.27 24.42 -14.33
N VAL A 487 26.53 23.30 -14.23
CA VAL A 487 25.21 23.18 -14.89
C VAL A 487 24.14 23.96 -14.12
N GLN A 488 24.24 24.04 -12.79
CA GLN A 488 23.40 24.90 -11.94
C GLN A 488 23.71 26.41 -12.17
N HIS A 489 24.95 26.77 -12.50
CA HIS A 489 25.46 28.11 -12.85
C HIS A 489 25.40 28.42 -14.36
N LEU A 490 25.22 27.45 -15.25
CA LEU A 490 24.88 27.70 -16.67
C LEU A 490 23.47 28.31 -16.82
N LEU A 491 22.70 28.33 -15.72
CA LEU A 491 21.45 29.06 -15.57
C LEU A 491 21.60 30.41 -14.81
N GLN A 492 22.79 30.82 -14.36
CA GLN A 492 23.17 32.20 -13.95
C GLN A 492 24.69 32.35 -13.59
N PRO A 493 25.37 33.44 -14.03
CA PRO A 493 26.74 33.44 -14.58
C PRO A 493 27.92 33.37 -13.58
N MET A 494 29.00 32.70 -14.06
CA MET A 494 30.47 32.73 -13.77
C MET A 494 31.07 33.12 -12.40
N VAL A 495 32.10 32.38 -11.93
CA VAL A 495 33.54 32.78 -11.77
C VAL A 495 34.39 31.68 -11.10
N LEU A 496 35.70 31.70 -11.40
CA LEU A 496 36.80 30.73 -11.28
C LEU A 496 37.53 30.56 -9.90
N CYS A 497 38.37 29.50 -9.82
CA CYS A 497 39.80 29.42 -9.39
C CYS A 497 40.25 28.47 -8.25
N VAL A 498 41.48 27.95 -8.42
CA VAL A 498 42.27 26.82 -7.83
C VAL A 498 43.19 27.32 -6.66
N PRO A 499 44.07 26.52 -5.97
CA PRO A 499 43.99 25.31 -5.11
C PRO A 499 44.37 25.56 -3.62
N LEU A 500 44.25 24.58 -2.69
CA LEU A 500 45.10 24.42 -1.46
C LEU A 500 44.83 23.09 -0.70
N HIS A 501 45.82 22.62 0.07
CA HIS A 501 46.05 21.21 0.47
C HIS A 501 45.23 20.66 1.67
N GLN A 502 44.93 19.34 1.63
CA GLN A 502 44.22 18.43 2.57
C GLN A 502 42.87 18.88 3.17
N ARG A 503 42.73 20.14 3.59
CA ARG A 503 41.44 20.78 3.96
C ARG A 503 40.44 20.81 2.81
N ALA A 504 40.91 20.84 1.57
CA ALA A 504 40.06 20.94 0.40
C ALA A 504 39.19 19.69 0.20
N ALA A 505 39.66 18.48 0.50
CA ALA A 505 38.89 17.25 0.28
C ALA A 505 37.61 17.21 1.14
N GLY A 506 37.75 17.44 2.46
CA GLY A 506 36.61 17.53 3.38
C GLY A 506 35.67 18.70 3.06
N ARG A 507 36.21 19.90 2.78
CA ARG A 507 35.39 21.07 2.38
C ARG A 507 34.68 20.88 1.04
N ARG A 508 35.27 20.13 0.12
CA ARG A 508 34.69 19.84 -1.20
C ARG A 508 33.62 18.77 -1.12
N PHE A 509 33.85 17.71 -0.35
CA PHE A 509 32.80 16.74 0.01
C PHE A 509 31.63 17.41 0.71
N ALA A 510 31.90 18.29 1.69
CA ALA A 510 30.88 19.12 2.33
C ALA A 510 30.12 19.97 1.29
N ALA A 511 30.84 20.64 0.38
CA ALA A 511 30.24 21.38 -0.73
C ALA A 511 29.39 20.53 -1.69
N SER A 512 29.76 19.27 -1.94
CA SER A 512 28.98 18.31 -2.74
C SER A 512 27.68 17.91 -2.05
N VAL A 513 27.78 17.60 -0.76
CA VAL A 513 26.62 17.35 0.10
C VAL A 513 25.75 18.58 0.16
N ASP A 514 26.30 19.79 0.28
CA ASP A 514 25.56 21.05 0.28
C ASP A 514 24.83 21.31 -1.05
N VAL A 515 25.40 20.90 -2.20
CA VAL A 515 24.73 21.02 -3.51
C VAL A 515 23.60 20.00 -3.65
N ALA A 516 23.85 18.74 -3.30
CA ALA A 516 22.82 17.71 -3.27
C ALA A 516 21.68 18.11 -2.33
N ARG A 517 22.05 18.63 -1.15
CA ARG A 517 21.16 19.21 -0.16
C ARG A 517 20.39 20.40 -0.71
N ALA A 518 21.03 21.37 -1.37
CA ALA A 518 20.35 22.51 -1.96
C ALA A 518 19.35 22.11 -3.06
N VAL A 519 19.70 21.11 -3.88
CA VAL A 519 18.79 20.55 -4.89
C VAL A 519 17.60 19.86 -4.22
N LEU A 520 17.85 19.06 -3.18
CA LEU A 520 16.80 18.34 -2.45
C LEU A 520 15.94 19.28 -1.59
N GLU A 521 16.53 20.29 -0.94
CA GLU A 521 15.85 21.31 -0.13
C GLU A 521 14.94 22.20 -0.97
N ARG A 522 15.31 22.48 -2.23
CA ARG A 522 14.44 23.18 -3.19
C ARG A 522 13.14 22.43 -3.45
N HIS A 523 13.13 21.12 -3.28
CA HIS A 523 11.96 20.26 -3.46
C HIS A 523 11.37 19.75 -2.13
N CYS A 524 12.11 19.86 -1.02
CA CYS A 524 11.76 19.40 0.32
C CYS A 524 12.17 20.40 1.39
N ALA A 525 11.21 21.12 1.98
CA ALA A 525 11.46 21.99 3.13
C ALA A 525 12.01 21.25 4.38
N GLN A 526 12.10 19.91 4.36
CA GLN A 526 12.56 19.04 5.45
C GLN A 526 13.52 17.95 4.95
N ALA A 527 14.59 18.30 4.23
CA ALA A 527 15.64 17.34 3.85
C ALA A 527 16.52 16.94 5.07
N THR A 528 15.90 16.55 6.18
CA THR A 528 16.57 16.15 7.43
C THR A 528 17.43 14.89 7.25
N GLY A 529 17.16 14.10 6.20
CA GLY A 529 17.89 12.87 5.87
C GLY A 529 19.33 13.04 5.36
N LEU A 530 19.79 14.28 5.08
CA LEU A 530 21.20 14.55 4.71
C LEU A 530 22.02 15.14 5.88
N GLY A 531 21.42 15.20 7.08
CA GLY A 531 22.08 15.75 8.27
C GLY A 531 23.40 15.03 8.55
N ARG A 532 23.41 13.70 8.48
CA ARG A 532 24.59 12.87 8.80
C ARG A 532 25.71 13.06 7.78
N LEU A 533 25.42 13.06 6.48
CA LEU A 533 26.40 13.39 5.43
C LEU A 533 26.96 14.81 5.57
N THR A 534 26.12 15.79 5.93
CA THR A 534 26.56 17.19 6.13
C THR A 534 27.52 17.27 7.31
N GLU A 535 27.16 16.61 8.41
CA GLU A 535 27.99 16.50 9.60
C GLU A 535 29.28 15.72 9.35
N CYS A 536 29.26 14.68 8.51
CA CYS A 536 30.46 13.97 8.07
C CYS A 536 31.40 14.91 7.31
N GLY A 537 30.87 15.72 6.40
CA GLY A 537 31.64 16.75 5.71
C GLY A 537 32.25 17.76 6.68
N ALA A 538 31.49 18.23 7.67
CA ALA A 538 31.97 19.13 8.71
C ALA A 538 33.09 18.49 9.54
N LEU A 539 32.91 17.24 9.99
CA LEU A 539 33.88 16.47 10.76
C LEU A 539 35.18 16.22 9.98
N LEU A 540 35.08 15.88 8.70
CA LEU A 540 36.22 15.71 7.79
C LEU A 540 36.90 17.05 7.45
N ALA A 541 36.16 18.16 7.50
CA ALA A 541 36.69 19.51 7.26
C ALA A 541 37.37 20.15 8.49
N LEU A 542 37.24 19.56 9.69
CA LEU A 542 37.83 20.11 10.92
C LEU A 542 39.34 20.36 10.77
N PRO A 543 39.93 21.39 11.38
CA PRO A 543 41.37 21.50 11.53
C PRO A 543 41.98 20.21 12.11
N LYS A 544 43.11 19.73 11.56
CA LYS A 544 43.82 18.53 12.02
C LYS A 544 43.99 18.46 13.56
N PRO A 545 44.43 19.51 14.29
CA PRO A 545 44.56 19.43 15.75
C PRO A 545 43.22 19.24 16.47
N GLN A 546 42.14 19.86 15.97
CA GLN A 546 40.79 19.68 16.53
C GLN A 546 40.27 18.27 16.24
N ALA A 547 40.52 17.75 15.04
CA ALA A 547 40.13 16.40 14.66
C ALA A 547 40.88 15.32 15.47
N THR A 548 42.17 15.53 15.76
CA THR A 548 42.95 14.63 16.61
C THR A 548 42.50 14.68 18.06
N SER A 549 42.31 15.89 18.61
CA SER A 549 41.79 16.06 19.98
C SER A 549 40.40 15.45 20.16
N LEU A 550 39.51 15.60 19.17
CA LEU A 550 38.16 15.03 19.20
C LEU A 550 38.22 13.49 19.12
N HIS A 551 39.09 12.95 18.26
CA HIS A 551 39.27 11.50 18.10
C HIS A 551 39.83 10.85 19.36
N ASP A 552 40.89 11.41 19.94
CA ASP A 552 41.50 10.89 21.17
C ASP A 552 40.49 10.89 22.32
N ALA A 553 39.72 11.97 22.45
CA ALA A 553 38.69 12.07 23.47
C ALA A 553 37.55 11.05 23.24
N LEU A 554 37.07 10.88 22.01
CA LEU A 554 36.03 9.89 21.71
C LEU A 554 36.52 8.44 21.89
N LEU A 555 37.82 8.15 21.72
CA LEU A 555 38.39 6.82 22.01
C LEU A 555 38.48 6.49 23.50
N THR A 556 38.55 7.50 24.38
CA THR A 556 38.56 7.29 25.83
C THR A 556 37.17 7.04 26.43
N VAL A 557 36.12 7.21 25.63
CA VAL A 557 34.73 7.03 26.04
C VAL A 557 34.34 5.57 25.88
N ASP A 558 33.99 4.90 26.98
CA ASP A 558 33.33 3.59 26.89
C ASP A 558 31.90 3.79 26.40
N VAL A 559 31.59 3.30 25.20
CA VAL A 559 30.27 3.46 24.57
C VAL A 559 29.19 2.64 25.30
N ARG A 560 29.58 1.68 26.16
CA ARG A 560 28.64 0.85 26.93
C ARG A 560 28.14 1.52 28.21
N ASP A 561 28.83 2.56 28.69
CA ASP A 561 28.40 3.34 29.84
C ASP A 561 27.59 4.56 29.36
N GLU A 562 26.40 4.73 29.93
CA GLU A 562 25.45 5.77 29.54
C GLU A 562 25.99 7.18 29.83
N THR A 563 26.81 7.32 30.87
CA THR A 563 27.38 8.61 31.28
C THR A 563 28.47 9.09 30.32
N THR A 564 29.35 8.18 29.94
CA THR A 564 30.41 8.38 28.96
C THR A 564 29.80 8.55 27.56
N HIS A 565 28.79 7.78 27.18
CA HIS A 565 28.08 7.97 25.92
C HIS A 565 27.50 9.39 25.79
N ARG A 566 26.82 9.92 26.81
CA ARG A 566 26.34 11.31 26.83
C ARG A 566 27.48 12.32 26.72
N GLN A 567 28.62 12.05 27.34
CA GLN A 567 29.81 12.91 27.21
C GLN A 567 30.32 12.94 25.76
N ALA A 568 30.39 11.80 25.07
CA ALA A 568 30.75 11.77 23.65
C ALA A 568 29.75 12.53 22.76
N VAL A 569 28.44 12.41 23.03
CA VAL A 569 27.41 13.17 22.32
C VAL A 569 27.63 14.68 22.50
N ASN A 570 27.82 15.15 23.74
CA ASN A 570 28.10 16.56 24.01
C ASN A 570 29.36 17.08 23.29
N MET A 571 30.38 16.23 23.16
CA MET A 571 31.59 16.57 22.41
C MET A 571 31.32 16.72 20.92
N LEU A 572 30.48 15.87 20.32
CA LEU A 572 30.05 16.00 18.94
C LEU A 572 29.17 17.25 18.72
N GLU A 573 28.24 17.51 19.63
CA GLU A 573 27.37 18.70 19.58
C GLU A 573 28.18 20.00 19.65
N SER A 574 29.28 20.02 20.40
CA SER A 574 30.20 21.18 20.46
C SER A 574 30.83 21.54 19.11
N VAL A 575 30.83 20.59 18.17
CA VAL A 575 31.33 20.76 16.80
C VAL A 575 30.18 20.79 15.78
N SER A 576 28.94 21.02 16.26
CA SER A 576 27.72 21.03 15.45
C SER A 576 27.44 19.70 14.73
N VAL A 577 27.79 18.58 15.37
CA VAL A 577 27.47 17.22 14.92
C VAL A 577 26.41 16.64 15.85
N PHE A 578 25.18 16.52 15.38
CA PHE A 578 24.00 16.15 16.18
C PHE A 578 23.41 14.78 15.82
N SER A 579 23.64 14.31 14.60
CA SER A 579 23.00 13.11 14.03
C SER A 579 23.94 11.91 13.84
N LEU A 580 25.26 12.12 13.78
CA LEU A 580 26.24 11.03 13.77
C LEU A 580 26.39 10.37 15.13
N GLN A 581 26.42 9.03 15.14
CA GLN A 581 26.74 8.29 16.36
C GLN A 581 28.23 8.44 16.72
N PRO A 582 28.60 8.42 18.02
CA PRO A 582 30.00 8.47 18.45
C PRO A 582 30.92 7.46 17.76
N ALA A 583 30.45 6.22 17.57
CA ALA A 583 31.20 5.18 16.89
C ALA A 583 31.50 5.51 15.42
N GLU A 584 30.55 6.11 14.72
CA GLU A 584 30.67 6.52 13.31
C GLU A 584 31.66 7.68 13.16
N ALA A 585 31.58 8.66 14.07
CA ALA A 585 32.53 9.78 14.12
C ALA A 585 33.97 9.29 14.40
N VAL A 586 34.14 8.33 15.32
CA VAL A 586 35.46 7.71 15.60
C VAL A 586 35.98 6.96 14.38
N ALA A 587 35.15 6.19 13.69
CA ALA A 587 35.55 5.46 12.49
C ALA A 587 36.04 6.43 11.39
N LEU A 588 35.30 7.51 11.13
CA LEU A 588 35.66 8.53 10.15
C LEU A 588 36.96 9.27 10.51
N LEU A 589 37.12 9.67 11.77
CA LEU A 589 38.32 10.34 12.25
C LEU A 589 39.55 9.42 12.22
N SER A 590 39.39 8.14 12.53
CA SER A 590 40.46 7.13 12.46
C SER A 590 40.97 6.98 11.03
N LYS A 591 40.07 6.86 10.05
CA LYS A 591 40.42 6.79 8.62
C LYS A 591 41.13 8.05 8.14
N ARG A 592 40.70 9.23 8.63
CA ARG A 592 41.29 10.52 8.29
C ARG A 592 42.73 10.67 8.77
N GLN A 593 43.07 10.13 9.95
CA GLN A 593 44.41 10.24 10.52
C GLN A 593 45.45 9.35 9.82
N GLY A 594 45.02 8.44 8.93
CA GLY A 594 45.91 7.49 8.28
C GLY A 594 46.49 6.45 9.23
N GLY A 595 45.93 6.33 10.44
CA GLY A 595 46.29 5.29 11.38
C GLY A 595 45.92 3.92 10.81
N ARG A 596 46.87 2.99 10.76
CA ARG A 596 46.51 1.56 10.64
C ARG A 596 45.51 1.28 11.77
N PRO A 597 44.34 0.65 11.50
CA PRO A 597 43.47 0.22 12.59
C PRO A 597 44.31 -0.67 13.51
N GLY A 598 44.62 -0.18 14.70
CA GLY A 598 45.22 -1.00 15.74
C GLY A 598 44.28 -2.16 16.02
N ALA A 599 44.83 -3.35 16.29
CA ALA A 599 44.09 -4.61 16.43
C ALA A 599 42.93 -4.60 17.45
N HIS A 600 42.76 -3.53 18.23
CA HIS A 600 41.68 -3.35 19.20
C HIS A 600 40.38 -2.76 18.64
N ALA A 601 40.37 -2.15 17.44
CA ALA A 601 39.15 -1.55 16.88
C ALA A 601 38.22 -2.57 16.18
N ALA A 602 38.74 -3.72 15.74
CA ALA A 602 37.99 -4.69 14.95
C ALA A 602 37.06 -5.61 15.78
N SER A 603 37.25 -5.70 17.10
CA SER A 603 36.48 -6.64 17.95
C SER A 603 35.09 -6.12 18.35
N GLY A 604 34.78 -4.85 18.14
CA GLY A 604 33.52 -4.23 18.56
C GLY A 604 32.54 -3.88 17.43
N VAL A 605 32.99 -3.86 16.18
CA VAL A 605 32.20 -3.34 15.03
C VAL A 605 31.48 -4.44 14.26
N THR A 606 31.92 -5.70 14.34
CA THR A 606 31.24 -6.85 13.69
C THR A 606 30.07 -7.44 14.50
N ALA A 607 29.60 -6.75 15.55
CA ALA A 607 28.53 -7.24 16.43
C ALA A 607 27.35 -6.25 16.59
N LEU A 608 27.13 -5.38 15.59
CA LEU A 608 25.93 -4.56 15.44
C LEU A 608 25.29 -4.80 14.07
#